data_AF-A0A3D1QV31-F1
#
_entry.id   AF-A0A3D1QV31-F1
#
_cell.length_a   1.000
_cell.length_b   1.000
_cell.length_c   1.000
_cell.angle_alpha   90.00
_cell.angle_beta   90.00
_cell.angle_gamma   90.00
#
_symmetry.space_group_name_H-M   'P 1'
#
loop_
_entity.id
_entity.type
_entity.pdbx_description
1 polymer ?
#
loop_
_entity_poly.entity_id
_entity_poly.type
_entity_poly.pdbx_seq_one_letter_code
_entity_poly.pdbx_strand_id
1 'polypeptide(L)'
;MHFVTPLGALFKGMVAGAIGAYAQNVFFKHTAKLAPPTPEGAFTPPEEEQKSEIGLETTARRLAEGMMKRGPLTDAQKRRGAKIVHYAFGAMWGGLYGLTRETLPAARHPLGVAAYSAAVWMLADNVLLPIFRLGALPQKYPLKTHAYALAAHFAYGAGTASSYETMRRQFWDAVGASFWALGARRKVLKRLPVKARPVARVVIKDLARVYANRPIERVRAATMH
;
A
#
# COMPACT_ATOMS: atom_id res chain seq x y z
N MET A 1 -14.62 5.59 -20.90
CA MET A 1 -13.56 5.10 -20.01
C MET A 1 -13.02 6.30 -19.24
N HIS A 2 -13.10 6.31 -17.92
CA HIS A 2 -12.43 7.36 -17.14
C HIS A 2 -10.95 6.98 -17.01
N PHE A 3 -10.11 7.54 -17.87
CA PHE A 3 -8.68 7.39 -17.80
C PHE A 3 -8.18 8.14 -16.56
N VAL A 4 -7.49 7.45 -15.65
CA VAL A 4 -6.72 8.13 -14.61
C VAL A 4 -5.52 8.73 -15.32
N THR A 5 -5.35 10.05 -15.25
CA THR A 5 -4.17 10.70 -15.83
C THR A 5 -2.90 10.23 -15.09
N PRO A 6 -1.72 10.24 -15.72
CA PRO A 6 -0.48 9.85 -15.04
C PRO A 6 -0.25 10.64 -13.75
N LEU A 7 -0.53 11.95 -13.75
CA LEU A 7 -0.42 12.79 -12.55
C LEU A 7 -1.43 12.40 -11.47
N GLY A 8 -2.67 12.07 -11.86
CA GLY A 8 -3.68 11.57 -10.95
C GLY A 8 -3.32 10.20 -10.35
N ALA A 9 -2.71 9.32 -11.14
CA ALA A 9 -2.22 8.03 -10.71
C ALA A 9 -1.04 8.18 -9.73
N LEU A 10 -0.10 9.06 -10.05
CA LEU A 10 1.01 9.41 -9.16
C LEU A 10 0.50 9.93 -7.82
N PHE A 11 -0.38 10.93 -7.83
CA PHE A 11 -0.88 11.55 -6.60
C PHE A 11 -1.66 10.57 -5.72
N LYS A 12 -2.62 9.84 -6.29
CA LYS A 12 -3.36 8.78 -5.57
C LYS A 12 -2.43 7.70 -5.06
N GLY A 13 -1.42 7.36 -5.86
CA GLY A 13 -0.33 6.48 -5.49
C GLY A 13 0.39 6.97 -4.24
N MET A 14 0.80 8.24 -4.20
CA MET A 14 1.51 8.81 -3.06
C MET A 14 0.68 8.75 -1.77
N VAL A 15 -0.60 9.12 -1.84
CA VAL A 15 -1.51 8.99 -0.70
C VAL A 15 -1.65 7.53 -0.27
N ALA A 16 -1.82 6.62 -1.23
CA ALA A 16 -1.93 5.19 -0.96
C ALA A 16 -0.67 4.62 -0.31
N GLY A 17 0.53 5.04 -0.77
CA GLY A 17 1.81 4.61 -0.21
C GLY A 17 2.04 5.11 1.20
N ALA A 18 1.61 6.34 1.53
CA ALA A 18 1.62 6.83 2.90
C ALA A 18 0.73 5.97 3.82
N ILE A 19 -0.44 5.55 3.33
CA ILE A 19 -1.32 4.61 4.06
C ILE A 19 -0.69 3.21 4.14
N GLY A 20 0.01 2.77 3.09
CA GLY A 20 0.80 1.54 3.11
C GLY A 20 1.88 1.56 4.20
N ALA A 21 2.61 2.68 4.32
CA ALA A 21 3.61 2.86 5.38
C ALA A 21 2.98 2.82 6.78
N TYR A 22 1.75 3.33 6.93
CA TYR A 22 0.97 3.15 8.15
C TYR A 22 0.62 1.67 8.40
N ALA A 23 0.16 0.94 7.38
CA ALA A 23 -0.13 -0.49 7.51
C ALA A 23 1.10 -1.30 7.93
N GLN A 24 2.28 -0.92 7.42
CA GLN A 24 3.56 -1.50 7.85
C GLN A 24 3.88 -1.18 9.32
N ASN A 25 3.59 0.04 9.79
CA ASN A 25 3.73 0.38 11.23
C ASN A 25 2.80 -0.46 12.11
N VAL A 26 1.55 -0.69 11.65
CA VAL A 26 0.60 -1.58 12.32
C VAL A 26 1.15 -3.00 12.37
N PHE A 27 1.72 -3.51 11.27
CA PHE A 27 2.40 -4.81 11.24
C PHE A 27 3.47 -4.87 12.33
N PHE A 28 4.46 -3.96 12.30
CA PHE A 28 5.55 -3.97 13.28
C PHE A 28 5.06 -3.89 14.73
N LYS A 29 4.05 -3.05 15.00
CA LYS A 29 3.45 -2.94 16.33
C LYS A 29 2.85 -4.27 16.81
N HIS A 30 2.13 -4.96 15.94
CA HIS A 30 1.44 -6.21 16.31
C HIS A 30 2.32 -7.46 16.22
N THR A 31 3.45 -7.40 15.52
CA THR A 31 4.41 -8.50 15.38
C THR A 31 5.72 -8.25 16.11
N ALA A 32 5.80 -7.21 16.96
CA ALA A 32 7.01 -6.83 17.70
C ALA A 32 7.68 -7.98 18.46
N LYS A 33 6.90 -8.93 19.00
CA LYS A 33 7.43 -10.12 19.70
C LYS A 33 8.19 -11.10 18.78
N LEU A 34 7.94 -11.02 17.48
CA LEU A 34 8.56 -11.86 16.44
C LEU A 34 9.75 -11.17 15.78
N ALA A 35 9.93 -9.87 16.02
CA ALA A 35 10.98 -9.07 15.42
C ALA A 35 12.36 -9.65 15.80
N PRO A 36 13.23 -9.94 14.82
CA PRO A 36 14.62 -10.29 15.10
C PRO A 36 15.33 -9.13 15.81
N PRO A 37 16.30 -9.43 16.70
CA PRO A 37 17.10 -8.38 17.33
C PRO A 37 17.88 -7.59 16.27
N THR A 38 18.08 -6.29 16.53
CA THR A 38 18.98 -5.48 15.72
C THR A 38 20.39 -6.08 15.81
N PRO A 39 21.07 -6.37 14.69
CA PRO A 39 22.42 -6.90 14.75
C PRO A 39 23.37 -5.89 15.40
N GLU A 40 24.08 -6.34 16.43
CA GLU A 40 25.18 -5.56 17.03
C GLU A 40 26.33 -5.43 16.03
N GLY A 41 26.94 -4.25 15.95
CA GLY A 41 28.09 -4.03 15.06
C GLY A 41 27.76 -4.19 13.56
N ALA A 42 26.51 -3.97 13.16
CA ALA A 42 26.11 -4.03 11.75
C ALA A 42 26.93 -3.05 10.88
N PHE A 43 27.38 -1.94 11.47
CA PHE A 43 28.21 -0.93 10.82
C PHE A 43 29.70 -1.04 11.19
N THR A 44 30.55 -0.58 10.27
CA THR A 44 32.00 -0.51 10.47
C THR A 44 32.50 0.88 10.04
N PRO A 45 33.10 1.68 10.95
CA PRO A 45 33.25 1.40 12.38
C PRO A 45 31.89 1.34 13.12
N PRO A 46 31.82 0.69 14.30
CA PRO A 46 30.63 0.71 15.12
C PRO A 46 30.23 2.14 15.51
N GLU A 47 28.92 2.42 15.53
CA GLU A 47 28.36 3.70 16.00
C GLU A 47 27.69 3.50 17.36
N GLU A 48 28.07 4.28 18.36
CA GLU A 48 27.52 4.17 19.71
C GLU A 48 26.04 4.60 19.76
N GLU A 49 25.65 5.60 18.97
CA GLU A 49 24.27 6.08 18.87
C GLU A 49 23.31 4.99 18.38
N GLN A 50 23.81 4.03 17.60
CA GLN A 50 22.99 2.92 17.10
C GLN A 50 22.48 2.03 18.23
N LYS A 51 23.20 1.92 19.36
CA LYS A 51 22.83 1.03 20.47
C LYS A 51 21.52 1.45 21.14
N SER A 52 21.16 2.72 21.06
CA SER A 52 19.92 3.28 21.62
C SER A 52 18.85 3.60 20.56
N GLU A 53 19.12 3.34 19.28
CA GLU A 53 18.25 3.66 18.15
C GLU A 53 17.55 2.43 17.58
N ILE A 54 16.28 2.59 17.17
CA ILE A 54 15.67 1.64 16.25
C ILE A 54 16.12 1.93 14.82
N GLY A 55 16.03 0.94 13.92
CA GLY A 55 16.56 1.06 12.54
C GLY A 55 16.12 2.32 11.78
N LEU A 56 14.85 2.74 11.92
CA LEU A 56 14.35 3.97 11.28
C LEU A 56 14.94 5.26 11.87
N GLU A 57 15.28 5.27 13.15
CA GLU A 57 15.96 6.41 13.80
C GLU A 57 17.41 6.51 13.29
N THR A 58 18.11 5.38 13.18
CA THR A 58 19.44 5.33 12.56
C THR A 58 19.41 5.82 11.10
N THR A 59 18.44 5.36 10.31
CA THR A 59 18.24 5.86 8.93
C THR A 59 17.98 7.36 8.91
N ALA A 60 17.11 7.88 9.77
CA ALA A 60 16.79 9.30 9.81
C ALA A 60 17.99 10.16 10.25
N ARG A 61 18.73 9.71 11.26
CA ARG A 61 19.97 10.36 11.72
C ARG A 61 20.99 10.40 10.60
N ARG A 62 21.31 9.26 9.97
CA ARG A 62 22.31 9.19 8.90
C ARG A 62 21.91 9.99 7.65
N LEU A 63 20.62 10.07 7.35
CA LEU A 63 20.12 10.95 6.30
C LEU A 63 20.36 12.42 6.66
N ALA A 64 19.98 12.85 7.86
CA ALA A 64 20.10 14.25 8.27
C ALA A 64 21.56 14.68 8.47
N GLU A 65 22.33 13.93 9.24
CA GLU A 65 23.71 14.26 9.62
C GLU A 65 24.70 13.90 8.51
N GLY A 66 24.56 12.71 7.93
CA GLY A 66 25.49 12.20 6.92
C GLY A 66 25.28 12.84 5.56
N MET A 67 24.05 12.78 5.04
CA MET A 67 23.73 13.25 3.67
C MET A 67 23.36 14.73 3.63
N MET A 68 22.48 15.19 4.50
CA MET A 68 21.99 16.59 4.50
C MET A 68 22.90 17.55 5.29
N LYS A 69 23.95 17.04 5.95
CA LYS A 69 24.91 17.81 6.75
C LYS A 69 24.24 18.71 7.80
N ARG A 70 23.17 18.23 8.43
CA ARG A 70 22.49 18.91 9.54
C ARG A 70 23.01 18.38 10.87
N GLY A 71 23.18 19.28 11.84
CA GLY A 71 23.85 19.02 13.12
C GLY A 71 23.30 17.81 13.89
N PRO A 72 23.93 17.45 15.03
CA PRO A 72 23.54 16.27 15.79
C PRO A 72 22.06 16.36 16.17
N LEU A 73 21.29 15.34 15.80
CA LEU A 73 19.87 15.31 16.11
C LEU A 73 19.66 14.89 17.56
N THR A 74 18.83 15.63 18.28
CA THR A 74 18.27 15.17 19.56
C THR A 74 17.38 13.93 19.35
N ASP A 75 17.17 13.11 20.37
CA ASP A 75 16.32 11.91 20.26
C ASP A 75 14.89 12.22 19.79
N ALA A 76 14.35 13.37 20.19
CA ALA A 76 13.05 13.83 19.72
C ALA A 76 13.06 14.15 18.21
N GLN A 77 14.15 14.76 17.72
CA GLN A 77 14.35 15.01 16.29
C GLN A 77 14.56 13.72 15.51
N LYS A 78 15.31 12.75 16.04
CA LYS A 78 15.47 11.42 15.43
C LYS A 78 14.13 10.71 15.29
N ARG A 79 13.33 10.64 16.35
CA ARG A 79 11.97 10.08 16.34
C ARG A 79 11.05 10.75 15.33
N ARG A 80 11.09 12.09 15.23
CA ARG A 80 10.27 12.83 14.26
C ARG A 80 10.77 12.62 12.83
N GLY A 81 12.08 12.66 12.62
CA GLY A 81 12.74 12.41 11.34
C GLY A 81 12.43 11.01 10.82
N ALA A 82 12.51 10.00 11.67
CA ALA A 82 12.14 8.61 11.36
C ALA A 82 10.73 8.50 10.78
N LYS A 83 9.74 9.14 11.43
CA LYS A 83 8.37 9.16 10.93
C LYS A 83 8.27 9.86 9.57
N ILE A 84 8.88 11.05 9.44
CA ILE A 84 8.83 11.83 8.20
C ILE A 84 9.44 11.02 7.05
N VAL A 85 10.65 10.48 7.23
CA VAL A 85 11.34 9.68 6.23
C VAL A 85 10.52 8.46 5.86
N HIS A 86 9.97 7.74 6.84
CA HIS A 86 9.17 6.54 6.59
C HIS A 86 7.92 6.82 5.74
N TYR A 87 7.13 7.83 6.10
CA TYR A 87 5.93 8.18 5.34
C TYR A 87 6.24 8.81 3.97
N ALA A 88 7.30 9.63 3.87
CA ALA A 88 7.70 10.22 2.59
C ALA A 88 8.23 9.16 1.62
N PHE A 89 9.05 8.23 2.11
CA PHE A 89 9.57 7.12 1.33
C PHE A 89 8.45 6.16 0.90
N GLY A 90 7.52 5.86 1.81
CA GLY A 90 6.30 5.12 1.49
C GLY A 90 5.44 5.82 0.44
N ALA A 91 5.24 7.14 0.54
CA ALA A 91 4.51 7.91 -0.46
C ALA A 91 5.22 7.89 -1.83
N MET A 92 6.54 8.03 -1.88
CA MET A 92 7.31 7.92 -3.12
C MET A 92 7.06 6.58 -3.82
N TRP A 93 7.22 5.46 -3.09
CA TRP A 93 6.93 4.13 -3.63
C TRP A 93 5.46 3.93 -3.95
N GLY A 94 4.54 4.56 -3.23
CA GLY A 94 3.13 4.55 -3.57
C GLY A 94 2.85 5.23 -4.91
N GLY A 95 3.51 6.36 -5.17
CA GLY A 95 3.43 7.08 -6.44
C GLY A 95 3.85 6.20 -7.62
N LEU A 96 4.99 5.53 -7.48
CA LEU A 96 5.47 4.55 -8.46
C LEU A 96 4.49 3.38 -8.62
N TYR A 97 3.86 2.92 -7.54
CA TYR A 97 2.83 1.89 -7.59
C TYR A 97 1.62 2.35 -8.41
N GLY A 98 1.14 3.57 -8.19
CA GLY A 98 0.01 4.14 -8.94
C GLY A 98 0.29 4.18 -10.44
N LEU A 99 1.46 4.69 -10.85
CA LEU A 99 1.89 4.69 -12.25
C LEU A 99 1.99 3.27 -12.83
N THR A 100 2.62 2.36 -12.09
CA THR A 100 2.80 0.95 -12.51
C THR A 100 1.45 0.24 -12.67
N ARG A 101 0.52 0.44 -11.73
CA ARG A 101 -0.81 -0.19 -11.72
C ARG A 101 -1.68 0.26 -12.89
N GLU A 102 -1.63 1.55 -13.23
CA GLU A 102 -2.41 2.05 -14.37
C GLU A 102 -1.80 1.62 -15.70
N THR A 103 -0.47 1.47 -15.77
CA THR A 103 0.26 1.07 -16.98
C THR A 103 0.21 -0.43 -17.24
N LEU A 104 0.39 -1.26 -16.20
CA LEU A 104 0.51 -2.71 -16.29
C LEU A 104 -0.70 -3.39 -15.63
N PRO A 105 -1.61 -4.02 -16.40
CA PRO A 105 -2.76 -4.71 -15.84
C PRO A 105 -2.39 -5.80 -14.81
N ALA A 106 -1.25 -6.47 -14.99
CA ALA A 106 -0.75 -7.50 -14.07
C ALA A 106 -0.47 -6.96 -12.66
N ALA A 107 -0.07 -5.69 -12.51
CA ALA A 107 0.19 -5.05 -11.22
C ALA A 107 -1.09 -4.81 -10.38
N ARG A 108 -2.27 -4.98 -10.99
CA ARG A 108 -3.57 -4.90 -10.31
C ARG A 108 -3.92 -6.19 -9.57
N HIS A 109 -3.37 -7.32 -10.03
CA HIS A 109 -3.63 -8.64 -9.46
C HIS A 109 -2.92 -8.80 -8.11
N PRO A 110 -3.46 -9.55 -7.13
CA PRO A 110 -2.80 -9.78 -5.84
C PRO A 110 -1.34 -10.27 -5.95
N LEU A 111 -1.05 -11.16 -6.90
CA LEU A 111 0.33 -11.60 -7.17
C LEU A 111 1.23 -10.48 -7.71
N GLY A 112 0.67 -9.56 -8.50
CA GLY A 112 1.40 -8.37 -8.97
C GLY A 112 1.68 -7.39 -7.84
N VAL A 113 0.74 -7.23 -6.90
CA VAL A 113 0.96 -6.45 -5.66
C VAL A 113 2.05 -7.09 -4.80
N ALA A 114 2.03 -8.41 -4.65
CA ALA A 114 3.07 -9.12 -3.92
C ALA A 114 4.44 -8.97 -4.60
N ALA A 115 4.52 -9.13 -5.92
CA ALA A 115 5.75 -8.93 -6.69
C ALA A 115 6.28 -7.49 -6.55
N TYR A 116 5.40 -6.50 -6.64
CA TYR A 116 5.75 -5.09 -6.41
C TYR A 116 6.31 -4.88 -4.99
N SER A 117 5.65 -5.44 -3.99
CA SER A 117 6.07 -5.33 -2.58
C SER A 117 7.44 -5.96 -2.34
N ALA A 118 7.69 -7.14 -2.93
CA ALA A 118 8.98 -7.80 -2.87
C ALA A 118 10.06 -6.99 -3.59
N ALA A 119 9.74 -6.34 -4.71
CA ALA A 119 10.65 -5.44 -5.40
C ALA A 119 10.98 -4.21 -4.55
N VAL A 120 9.99 -3.60 -3.89
CA VAL A 120 10.23 -2.48 -2.95
C VAL A 120 11.14 -2.94 -1.80
N TRP A 121 10.86 -4.08 -1.17
CA TRP A 121 11.72 -4.64 -0.13
C TRP A 121 13.16 -4.84 -0.61
N MET A 122 13.33 -5.48 -1.77
CA MET A 122 14.65 -5.73 -2.33
C MET A 122 15.40 -4.42 -2.61
N LEU A 123 14.75 -3.47 -3.29
CA LEU A 123 15.39 -2.20 -3.65
C LEU A 123 15.62 -1.30 -2.43
N ALA A 124 14.67 -1.20 -1.51
CA ALA A 124 14.82 -0.36 -0.33
C ALA A 124 15.89 -0.93 0.62
N ASP A 125 15.66 -2.14 1.13
CA ASP A 125 16.42 -2.68 2.25
C ASP A 125 17.78 -3.21 1.80
N ASN A 126 17.86 -3.73 0.58
CA ASN A 126 19.06 -4.44 0.11
C ASN A 126 19.91 -3.66 -0.88
N VAL A 127 19.42 -2.52 -1.39
CA VAL A 127 20.14 -1.71 -2.38
C VAL A 127 20.27 -0.25 -1.93
N LEU A 128 19.16 0.46 -1.76
CA LEU A 128 19.16 1.90 -1.48
C LEU A 128 19.73 2.20 -0.09
N LEU A 129 19.25 1.55 0.97
CA LEU A 129 19.77 1.78 2.32
C LEU A 129 21.28 1.52 2.41
N PRO A 130 21.83 0.40 1.89
CA PRO A 130 23.28 0.19 1.87
C PRO A 130 24.06 1.20 1.01
N ILE A 131 23.61 1.51 -0.21
CA ILE A 131 24.31 2.43 -1.13
C ILE A 131 24.45 3.82 -0.51
N PHE A 132 23.37 4.33 0.09
CA PHE A 132 23.39 5.63 0.77
C PHE A 132 23.96 5.56 2.19
N ARG A 133 24.47 4.39 2.60
CA ARG A 133 24.99 4.12 3.94
C ARG A 133 23.97 4.45 5.04
N LEU A 134 22.68 4.33 4.78
CA LEU A 134 21.59 4.53 5.73
C LEU A 134 21.25 3.24 6.51
N GLY A 135 21.64 2.09 5.95
CA GLY A 135 21.58 0.76 6.55
C GLY A 135 22.90 0.03 6.35
N ALA A 136 23.12 -1.06 7.10
CA ALA A 136 24.31 -1.89 6.91
C ALA A 136 24.20 -2.71 5.61
N LEU A 137 25.30 -3.35 5.22
CA LEU A 137 25.28 -4.26 4.07
C LEU A 137 24.32 -5.45 4.33
N PRO A 138 23.58 -5.95 3.32
CA PRO A 138 22.56 -6.99 3.49
C PRO A 138 23.06 -8.27 4.18
N GLN A 139 24.33 -8.62 3.95
CA GLN A 139 24.97 -9.82 4.50
C GLN A 139 25.20 -9.73 6.02
N LYS A 140 25.11 -8.53 6.61
CA LYS A 140 25.22 -8.32 8.06
C LYS A 140 23.92 -8.64 8.79
N TYR A 141 22.81 -8.79 8.07
CA TYR A 141 21.52 -9.14 8.65
C TYR A 141 21.23 -10.64 8.50
N PRO A 142 20.76 -11.32 9.56
CA PRO A 142 20.40 -12.73 9.47
C PRO A 142 19.19 -12.92 8.54
N LEU A 143 19.05 -14.10 7.94
CA LEU A 143 17.96 -14.42 7.01
C LEU A 143 16.56 -14.17 7.62
N LYS A 144 16.41 -14.36 8.93
CA LYS A 144 15.17 -14.08 9.64
C LYS A 144 14.78 -12.59 9.58
N THR A 145 15.76 -11.68 9.61
CA THR A 145 15.53 -10.23 9.47
C THR A 145 15.02 -9.90 8.07
N HIS A 146 15.63 -10.50 7.04
CA HIS A 146 15.17 -10.37 5.65
C HIS A 146 13.73 -10.86 5.48
N ALA A 147 13.40 -12.04 6.01
CA ALA A 147 12.05 -12.59 5.93
C ALA A 147 11.01 -11.72 6.67
N TYR A 148 11.36 -11.23 7.86
CA TYR A 148 10.50 -10.35 8.65
C TYR A 148 10.26 -9.00 7.95
N ALA A 149 11.32 -8.42 7.37
CA ALA A 149 11.23 -7.20 6.59
C ALA A 149 10.39 -7.38 5.32
N LEU A 150 10.53 -8.50 4.61
CA LEU A 150 9.71 -8.84 3.45
C LEU A 150 8.22 -8.95 3.82
N ALA A 151 7.90 -9.61 4.95
CA ALA A 151 6.53 -9.69 5.45
C ALA A 151 5.93 -8.31 5.75
N ALA A 152 6.73 -7.42 6.34
CA ALA A 152 6.33 -6.04 6.58
C ALA A 152 6.05 -5.29 5.26
N HIS A 153 6.84 -5.54 4.21
CA HIS A 153 6.61 -4.96 2.90
C HIS A 153 5.37 -5.51 2.18
N PHE A 154 4.99 -6.77 2.43
CA PHE A 154 3.68 -7.26 1.98
C PHE A 154 2.52 -6.54 2.67
N ALA A 155 2.63 -6.22 3.97
CA ALA A 155 1.64 -5.39 4.66
C ALA A 155 1.58 -3.97 4.04
N TYR A 156 2.74 -3.37 3.73
CA TYR A 156 2.83 -2.10 3.00
C TYR A 156 2.10 -2.16 1.65
N GLY A 157 2.39 -3.16 0.82
CA GLY A 157 1.80 -3.27 -0.51
C GLY A 157 0.31 -3.57 -0.48
N ALA A 158 -0.15 -4.40 0.46
CA ALA A 158 -1.58 -4.66 0.67
C ALA A 158 -2.33 -3.37 1.07
N GLY A 159 -1.76 -2.60 2.00
CA GLY A 159 -2.32 -1.31 2.40
C GLY A 159 -2.35 -0.30 1.25
N THR A 160 -1.26 -0.21 0.49
CA THR A 160 -1.15 0.66 -0.70
C THR A 160 -2.17 0.28 -1.76
N ALA A 161 -2.22 -0.98 -2.18
CA ALA A 161 -3.10 -1.43 -3.25
C ALA A 161 -4.59 -1.26 -2.90
N SER A 162 -4.96 -1.59 -1.66
CA SER A 162 -6.34 -1.46 -1.18
C SER A 162 -6.77 0.00 -1.11
N SER A 163 -5.92 0.87 -0.57
CA SER A 163 -6.20 2.31 -0.47
C SER A 163 -6.27 2.97 -1.85
N TYR A 164 -5.41 2.56 -2.76
CA TYR A 164 -5.47 3.03 -4.15
C TYR A 164 -6.79 2.65 -4.81
N GLU A 165 -7.26 1.42 -4.63
CA GLU A 165 -8.52 0.95 -5.21
C GLU A 165 -9.72 1.72 -4.66
N THR A 166 -9.77 2.03 -3.36
CA THR A 166 -10.88 2.83 -2.78
C THR A 166 -10.90 4.28 -3.27
N MET A 167 -9.76 4.81 -3.73
CA MET A 167 -9.67 6.13 -4.38
C MET A 167 -10.09 6.12 -5.87
N ARG A 168 -10.44 4.95 -6.42
CA ARG A 168 -10.99 4.84 -7.78
C ARG A 168 -12.51 4.92 -7.73
N ARG A 169 -13.09 5.71 -8.63
CA ARG A 169 -14.55 5.85 -8.76
C ARG A 169 -15.22 4.50 -9.05
N GLN A 170 -14.58 3.69 -9.88
CA GLN A 170 -15.05 2.38 -10.29
C GLN A 170 -15.27 1.43 -9.10
N PHE A 171 -14.49 1.59 -8.02
CA PHE A 171 -14.70 0.81 -6.80
C PHE A 171 -16.07 1.12 -6.18
N TRP A 172 -16.40 2.39 -6.01
CA TRP A 172 -17.68 2.81 -5.45
C TRP A 172 -18.86 2.53 -6.38
N ASP A 173 -18.67 2.63 -7.71
CA ASP A 173 -19.67 2.23 -8.69
C ASP A 173 -19.98 0.72 -8.57
N ALA A 174 -18.95 -0.12 -8.41
CA ALA A 174 -19.10 -1.56 -8.20
C ALA A 174 -19.76 -1.90 -6.85
N VAL A 175 -19.42 -1.17 -5.78
CA VAL A 175 -20.07 -1.29 -4.47
C VAL A 175 -21.56 -0.95 -4.58
N GLY A 176 -21.90 0.18 -5.19
CA GLY A 176 -23.29 0.61 -5.41
C GLY A 176 -24.08 -0.40 -6.25
N ALA A 177 -23.48 -0.88 -7.35
CA ALA A 177 -24.07 -1.93 -8.18
C ALA A 177 -24.33 -3.23 -7.41
N SER A 178 -23.43 -3.60 -6.50
CA SER A 178 -23.57 -4.80 -5.67
C SER A 178 -24.73 -4.65 -4.70
N PHE A 179 -24.85 -3.51 -4.01
CA PHE A 179 -26.00 -3.24 -3.13
C PHE A 179 -27.32 -3.22 -3.90
N TRP A 180 -27.35 -2.58 -5.07
CA TRP A 180 -28.51 -2.62 -5.96
C TRP A 180 -28.87 -4.06 -6.33
N ALA A 181 -27.90 -4.89 -6.72
CA ALA A 181 -28.12 -6.28 -7.08
C ALA A 181 -28.68 -7.12 -5.93
N LEU A 182 -28.19 -6.90 -4.71
CA LEU A 182 -28.73 -7.54 -3.50
C LEU A 182 -30.19 -7.14 -3.26
N GLY A 183 -30.51 -5.85 -3.36
CA GLY A 183 -31.87 -5.34 -3.23
C GLY A 183 -32.82 -5.88 -4.30
N ALA A 184 -32.40 -5.85 -5.57
CA ALA A 184 -33.13 -6.39 -6.70
C ALA A 184 -33.38 -7.90 -6.55
N ARG A 185 -32.36 -8.69 -6.15
CA ARG A 185 -32.54 -10.12 -5.86
C ARG A 185 -33.59 -10.36 -4.79
N ARG A 186 -33.53 -9.61 -3.68
CA ARG A 186 -34.52 -9.75 -2.59
C ARG A 186 -35.93 -9.41 -3.05
N LYS A 187 -36.14 -8.37 -3.86
CA LYS A 187 -37.46 -7.94 -4.33
C LYS A 187 -38.01 -8.84 -5.47
N VAL A 188 -37.19 -9.13 -6.47
CA VAL A 188 -37.59 -9.84 -7.69
C VAL A 188 -37.75 -11.34 -7.44
N LEU A 189 -36.80 -11.99 -6.75
CA LEU A 189 -36.87 -13.44 -6.53
C LEU A 189 -38.03 -13.85 -5.62
N LYS A 190 -38.49 -12.96 -4.73
CA LYS A 190 -39.69 -13.18 -3.90
C LYS A 190 -40.97 -13.27 -4.73
N ARG A 191 -41.02 -12.58 -5.88
CA ARG A 191 -42.21 -12.53 -6.76
C ARG A 191 -42.18 -13.56 -7.89
N LEU A 192 -41.08 -14.29 -8.04
CA LEU A 192 -40.89 -15.26 -9.13
C LEU A 192 -41.05 -16.71 -8.66
N PRO A 193 -41.64 -17.59 -9.50
CA PRO A 193 -41.67 -19.03 -9.26
C PRO A 193 -40.25 -19.59 -9.18
N VAL A 194 -40.05 -20.66 -8.41
CA VAL A 194 -38.74 -21.23 -8.08
C VAL A 194 -37.91 -21.53 -9.33
N LYS A 195 -38.55 -22.05 -10.40
CA LYS A 195 -37.91 -22.40 -11.67
C LYS A 195 -37.30 -21.19 -12.42
N ALA A 196 -37.84 -19.98 -12.23
CA ALA A 196 -37.36 -18.76 -12.89
C ALA A 196 -36.24 -18.04 -12.12
N ARG A 197 -36.01 -18.39 -10.84
CA ARG A 197 -35.03 -17.74 -9.97
C ARG A 197 -33.58 -17.83 -10.47
N PRO A 198 -33.10 -18.96 -11.03
CA PRO A 198 -31.72 -19.04 -11.56
C PRO A 198 -31.46 -18.04 -12.68
N VAL A 199 -32.38 -17.94 -13.65
CA VAL A 199 -32.28 -16.98 -14.77
C VAL A 199 -32.29 -15.55 -14.26
N ALA A 200 -33.22 -15.22 -13.35
CA ALA A 200 -33.29 -13.88 -12.76
C ALA A 200 -32.01 -13.49 -12.00
N ARG A 201 -31.33 -14.44 -11.33
CA ARG A 201 -30.03 -14.16 -10.66
C ARG A 201 -28.93 -13.79 -11.64
N VAL A 202 -28.88 -14.43 -12.81
CA VAL A 202 -27.92 -14.14 -13.88
C VAL A 202 -28.22 -12.76 -14.47
N VAL A 203 -29.47 -12.50 -14.85
CA VAL A 203 -29.89 -11.19 -15.41
C VAL A 203 -29.58 -10.05 -14.44
N ILE A 204 -29.90 -10.18 -13.14
CA ILE A 204 -29.58 -9.14 -12.15
C ILE A 204 -28.07 -8.94 -12.01
N LYS A 205 -27.27 -10.01 -12.09
CA LYS A 205 -25.80 -9.91 -12.05
C LYS A 205 -25.26 -9.14 -13.25
N ASP A 206 -25.78 -9.40 -14.44
CA ASP A 206 -25.32 -8.73 -15.66
C ASP A 206 -25.78 -7.27 -15.70
N LEU A 207 -27.01 -6.97 -15.27
CA LEU A 207 -27.46 -5.59 -15.09
C LEU A 207 -26.61 -4.81 -14.09
N ALA A 208 -26.20 -5.45 -12.98
CA ALA A 208 -25.31 -4.82 -12.01
C ALA A 208 -23.93 -4.49 -12.62
N ARG A 209 -23.38 -5.38 -13.46
CA ARG A 209 -22.14 -5.09 -14.20
C ARG A 209 -22.33 -3.91 -15.17
N VAL A 210 -23.47 -3.83 -15.85
CA VAL A 210 -23.78 -2.68 -16.72
C VAL A 210 -23.88 -1.40 -15.90
N TYR A 211 -24.56 -1.43 -14.76
CA TYR A 211 -24.70 -0.29 -13.86
C TYR A 211 -23.35 0.21 -13.34
N ALA A 212 -22.47 -0.71 -12.88
CA ALA A 212 -21.12 -0.38 -12.42
C ALA A 212 -20.24 0.29 -13.50
N ASN A 213 -20.59 0.13 -14.77
CA ASN A 213 -19.82 0.64 -15.91
C ASN A 213 -20.47 1.86 -16.59
N ARG A 214 -21.62 2.36 -16.10
CA ARG A 214 -22.27 3.57 -16.66
C ARG A 214 -21.88 4.83 -15.87
N PRO A 215 -21.56 5.96 -16.55
CA PRO A 215 -21.38 7.24 -15.87
C PRO A 215 -22.69 7.64 -15.16
N ILE A 216 -22.59 7.96 -13.86
CA ILE A 216 -23.70 8.20 -12.92
C ILE A 216 -24.72 9.26 -13.42
N GLU A 217 -24.35 10.14 -14.35
CA GLU A 217 -25.23 11.22 -14.83
C GLU A 217 -26.58 10.74 -15.39
N ARG A 218 -26.69 9.50 -15.87
CA ARG A 218 -27.98 8.98 -16.38
C ARG A 218 -28.89 8.31 -15.35
N VAL A 219 -28.41 8.06 -14.12
CA VAL A 219 -29.25 7.38 -13.11
C VAL A 219 -30.15 8.37 -12.38
N ARG A 220 -29.69 9.62 -12.14
CA ARG A 220 -30.54 10.67 -11.54
C ARG A 220 -31.73 11.07 -12.41
N ALA A 221 -31.59 11.00 -13.74
CA ALA A 221 -32.68 11.30 -14.66
C ALA A 221 -33.77 10.20 -14.70
N ALA A 222 -33.46 8.97 -14.30
CA ALA A 222 -34.38 7.83 -14.39
C ALA A 222 -35.14 7.55 -13.07
N THR A 223 -34.81 8.22 -11.98
CA THR A 223 -35.48 8.07 -10.67
C THR A 223 -36.27 9.29 -10.23
N MET A 224 -36.40 10.31 -11.10
CA MET A 224 -37.19 11.53 -10.86
C MET A 224 -38.44 11.65 -11.74
N HIS A 225 -38.92 10.53 -12.31
CA HIS A 225 -40.21 10.44 -12.98
C HIS A 225 -41.02 9.28 -12.41
#